data_AF-A0A7V1PW00-F1
#
_entry.id   AF-A0A7V1PW00-F1
#
_cell.length_a   1.000
_cell.length_b   1.000
_cell.length_c   1.000
_cell.angle_alpha   90.00
_cell.angle_beta   90.00
_cell.angle_gamma   90.00
#
_symmetry.space_group_name_H-M   'P 1'
#
loop_
_entity.id
_entity.type
_entity.pdbx_description
1 polymer ?
#
loop_
_entity_poly.entity_id
_entity_poly.type
_entity_poly.pdbx_seq_one_letter_code
_entity_poly.pdbx_strand_id
1 'polypeptide(L)'
;MTNQINYVIKNFINFLNRSLPVFNDIKQFFDDEFLFDEQRNDFFQANWEILVESLICAAGEEFLEAYGDGADCNGASSRVFLPDKIPTHKIKCITKDQGTILDLITGVSIDLSNLTFHSFVNFENGKWSYTSPLNAILLENDMDKIICVVKMDNVNFEKSKF
;
A
#
# COMPACT_ATOMS: atom_id res chain seq x y z
N MET A 1 10.50 -1.25 -17.57
CA MET A 1 9.36 -1.58 -16.70
C MET A 1 9.57 -1.14 -15.25
N THR A 2 10.64 -1.53 -14.56
CA THR A 2 10.92 -1.11 -13.16
C THR A 2 10.90 0.42 -12.96
N ASN A 3 11.50 1.19 -13.88
CA ASN A 3 11.46 2.67 -13.81
C ASN A 3 10.03 3.25 -13.92
N GLN A 4 9.14 2.62 -14.70
CA GLN A 4 7.75 3.05 -14.84
C GLN A 4 6.96 2.76 -13.57
N ILE A 5 7.11 1.56 -13.00
CA ILE A 5 6.41 1.18 -11.76
C ILE A 5 6.81 2.11 -10.61
N ASN A 6 8.12 2.33 -10.44
CA ASN A 6 8.61 3.25 -9.40
C ASN A 6 8.10 4.68 -9.62
N TYR A 7 7.98 5.14 -10.86
CA TYR A 7 7.39 6.45 -11.17
C TYR A 7 5.91 6.53 -10.80
N VAL A 8 5.13 5.52 -11.19
CA VAL A 8 3.69 5.42 -10.88
C VAL A 8 3.47 5.39 -9.36
N ILE A 9 4.21 4.55 -8.64
CA ILE A 9 4.12 4.46 -7.18
C ILE A 9 4.49 5.80 -6.51
N LYS A 10 5.56 6.47 -6.96
CA LYS A 10 5.91 7.80 -6.44
C LYS A 10 4.81 8.82 -6.68
N ASN A 11 4.14 8.79 -7.83
CA ASN A 11 3.01 9.67 -8.10
C ASN A 11 1.82 9.36 -7.18
N PHE A 12 1.54 8.08 -6.91
CA PHE A 12 0.51 7.68 -5.96
C PHE A 12 0.83 8.15 -4.52
N ILE A 13 2.07 8.00 -4.05
CA ILE A 13 2.50 8.53 -2.74
C ILE A 13 2.34 10.05 -2.69
N ASN A 14 2.71 10.77 -3.77
CA ASN A 14 2.53 12.21 -3.86
C ASN A 14 1.05 12.63 -3.83
N PHE A 15 0.17 11.84 -4.47
CA PHE A 15 -1.27 12.03 -4.38
C PHE A 15 -1.73 11.85 -2.94
N LEU A 16 -1.43 10.72 -2.30
CA LEU A 16 -1.82 10.44 -0.92
C LEU A 16 -1.34 11.53 0.04
N ASN A 17 -0.08 11.97 -0.07
CA ASN A 17 0.46 13.03 0.79
C ASN A 17 -0.28 14.37 0.66
N ARG A 18 -0.86 14.65 -0.51
CA ARG A 18 -1.65 15.87 -0.77
C ARG A 18 -3.12 15.71 -0.40
N SER A 19 -3.68 14.51 -0.58
CA SER A 19 -5.11 14.26 -0.35
C SER A 19 -5.41 13.87 1.08
N LEU A 20 -4.51 13.17 1.78
CA LEU A 20 -4.72 12.70 3.15
C LEU A 20 -5.04 13.79 4.16
N PRO A 21 -4.42 14.99 4.14
CA PRO A 21 -4.81 16.06 5.05
C PRO A 21 -6.30 16.43 4.89
N VAL A 22 -6.75 16.61 3.65
CA VAL A 22 -8.16 16.94 3.32
C VAL A 22 -9.08 15.78 3.66
N PHE A 23 -8.66 14.55 3.39
CA PHE A 23 -9.42 13.37 3.77
C PHE A 23 -9.54 13.27 5.30
N ASN A 24 -8.47 13.46 6.05
CA ASN A 24 -8.47 13.37 7.51
C ASN A 24 -9.32 14.47 8.18
N ASP A 25 -9.50 15.62 7.54
CA ASP A 25 -10.42 16.67 8.02
C ASP A 25 -11.86 16.16 8.11
N ILE A 26 -12.25 15.13 7.34
CA ILE A 26 -13.60 14.59 7.43
C ILE A 26 -13.80 13.72 8.68
N LYS A 27 -12.72 13.28 9.36
CA LYS A 27 -12.80 12.42 10.56
C LYS A 27 -13.70 13.02 11.64
N GLN A 28 -13.75 14.35 11.75
CA GLN A 28 -14.59 15.06 12.71
C GLN A 28 -16.10 14.84 12.51
N PHE A 29 -16.52 14.35 11.35
CA PHE A 29 -17.92 14.04 11.02
C PHE A 29 -18.28 12.57 11.25
N PHE A 30 -17.35 11.77 11.78
CA PHE A 30 -17.56 10.37 12.09
C PHE A 30 -17.55 10.18 13.61
N ASP A 31 -18.67 9.68 14.15
CA ASP A 31 -18.77 9.30 15.57
C ASP A 31 -18.19 7.90 15.82
N ASP A 32 -18.04 7.09 14.76
CA ASP A 32 -17.51 5.73 14.80
C ASP A 32 -16.19 5.65 14.04
N GLU A 33 -15.11 5.28 14.76
CA GLU A 33 -13.78 5.13 14.20
C GLU A 33 -13.71 3.99 13.17
N PHE A 34 -14.50 2.92 13.36
CA PHE A 34 -14.57 1.83 12.39
C PHE A 34 -15.11 2.33 11.04
N LEU A 35 -16.18 3.12 11.05
CA LEU A 35 -16.75 3.68 9.81
C LEU A 35 -15.78 4.64 9.11
N PHE A 36 -14.99 5.40 9.86
CA PHE A 36 -13.96 6.25 9.28
C PHE A 36 -12.84 5.43 8.63
N ASP A 37 -12.45 4.33 9.25
CA ASP A 37 -11.43 3.41 8.73
C ASP A 37 -11.91 2.73 7.44
N GLU A 38 -13.16 2.29 7.38
CA GLU A 38 -13.77 1.76 6.14
C GLU A 38 -13.75 2.78 4.99
N GLN A 39 -14.13 4.03 5.28
CA GLN A 39 -14.07 5.09 4.26
C GLN A 39 -12.66 5.41 3.80
N ARG A 40 -11.67 5.26 4.69
CA ARG A 40 -10.25 5.43 4.34
C ARG A 40 -9.79 4.29 3.43
N ASN A 41 -10.20 3.07 3.73
CA ASN A 41 -9.88 1.88 2.96
C ASN A 41 -10.49 1.95 1.55
N ASP A 42 -11.77 2.32 1.43
CA ASP A 42 -12.42 2.59 0.14
C ASP A 42 -11.70 3.69 -0.65
N PHE A 43 -11.34 4.80 0.00
CA PHE A 43 -10.60 5.89 -0.62
C PHE A 43 -9.24 5.42 -1.14
N PHE A 44 -8.49 4.64 -0.36
CA PHE A 44 -7.20 4.12 -0.79
C PHE A 44 -7.33 3.14 -1.93
N GLN A 45 -8.24 2.17 -1.83
CA GLN A 45 -8.43 1.13 -2.83
C GLN A 45 -8.89 1.71 -4.17
N ALA A 46 -9.88 2.62 -4.17
CA ALA A 46 -10.34 3.26 -5.39
C ALA A 46 -9.21 4.02 -6.10
N ASN A 47 -8.39 4.77 -5.34
CA ASN A 47 -7.28 5.51 -5.92
C ASN A 47 -6.11 4.61 -6.32
N TRP A 48 -5.89 3.48 -5.65
CA TRP A 48 -4.92 2.47 -6.06
C TRP A 48 -5.26 1.86 -7.41
N GLU A 49 -6.52 1.48 -7.62
CA GLU A 49 -7.00 0.93 -8.89
C GLU A 49 -6.87 1.96 -10.04
N ILE A 50 -7.22 3.22 -9.77
CA ILE A 50 -7.16 4.29 -10.77
C ILE A 50 -5.72 4.71 -11.07
N LEU A 51 -4.91 5.01 -10.04
CA LEU A 51 -3.62 5.68 -10.22
C LEU A 51 -2.44 4.71 -10.32
N VAL A 52 -2.62 3.45 -9.94
CA VAL A 52 -1.56 2.44 -10.00
C VAL A 52 -1.93 1.32 -10.93
N GLU A 53 -2.99 0.56 -10.64
CA GLU A 53 -3.36 -0.62 -11.43
C GLU A 53 -3.58 -0.27 -12.91
N SER A 54 -4.38 0.76 -13.21
CA SER A 54 -4.70 1.14 -14.60
C SER A 54 -3.46 1.50 -15.45
N LEU A 55 -2.34 1.87 -14.81
CA LEU A 55 -1.13 2.32 -15.48
C LEU A 55 -0.07 1.22 -15.62
N ILE A 56 -0.19 0.12 -14.88
CA ILE A 56 0.83 -0.95 -14.86
C ILE A 56 0.28 -2.34 -15.19
N CYS A 57 -1.04 -2.51 -15.18
CA CYS A 57 -1.72 -3.75 -15.54
C CYS A 57 -2.31 -3.68 -16.96
N ALA A 58 -2.29 -4.81 -17.66
CA ALA A 58 -3.01 -4.96 -18.91
C ALA A 58 -4.52 -4.92 -18.67
N ALA A 59 -5.20 -3.94 -19.26
CA ALA A 59 -6.60 -3.66 -19.00
C ALA A 59 -7.50 -4.86 -19.31
N GLY A 60 -8.31 -5.28 -18.34
CA GLY A 60 -9.25 -6.39 -18.47
C GLY A 60 -8.63 -7.80 -18.32
N GLU A 61 -7.31 -7.90 -18.23
CA GLU A 61 -6.59 -9.18 -18.10
C GLU A 61 -5.84 -9.30 -16.77
N GLU A 62 -5.23 -8.20 -16.31
CA GLU A 62 -4.43 -8.16 -15.09
C GLU A 62 -5.08 -7.28 -14.02
N PHE A 63 -4.96 -7.70 -12.76
CA PHE A 63 -5.58 -7.09 -11.59
C PHE A 63 -4.57 -7.16 -10.45
N LEU A 64 -4.32 -6.04 -9.78
CA LEU A 64 -3.46 -5.99 -8.60
C LEU A 64 -4.20 -6.50 -7.36
N GLU A 65 -3.41 -6.98 -6.41
CA GLU A 65 -3.85 -7.14 -5.03
C GLU A 65 -4.34 -5.82 -4.44
N ALA A 66 -5.18 -5.94 -3.41
CA ALA A 66 -5.70 -4.81 -2.69
C ALA A 66 -4.57 -3.98 -2.07
N TYR A 67 -4.78 -2.68 -1.98
CA TYR A 67 -3.92 -1.80 -1.22
C TYR A 67 -4.42 -1.74 0.23
N GLY A 68 -3.53 -2.04 1.17
CA GLY A 68 -3.89 -2.22 2.58
C GLY A 68 -4.97 -3.28 2.74
N ASP A 69 -5.99 -2.96 3.54
CA ASP A 69 -7.13 -3.85 3.78
C ASP A 69 -8.09 -3.97 2.57
N GLY A 70 -7.92 -3.11 1.55
CA GLY A 70 -8.83 -3.03 0.42
C GLY A 70 -10.22 -2.52 0.79
N ALA A 71 -11.15 -2.54 -0.16
CA ALA A 71 -12.52 -2.08 0.05
C ALA A 71 -13.42 -3.23 0.51
N ASP A 72 -13.97 -3.19 1.73
CA ASP A 72 -14.95 -4.19 2.22
C ASP A 72 -16.40 -3.82 1.83
N CYS A 73 -16.58 -3.20 0.67
CA CYS A 73 -17.90 -2.89 0.12
C CYS A 73 -18.42 -3.99 -0.82
N ASN A 74 -17.61 -5.00 -1.15
CA ASN A 74 -17.92 -6.03 -2.14
C ASN A 74 -17.58 -7.44 -1.65
N GLY A 75 -18.54 -8.37 -1.72
CA GLY A 75 -18.39 -9.68 -1.08
C GLY A 75 -17.35 -10.63 -1.69
N ALA A 76 -17.09 -10.55 -3.01
CA ALA A 76 -16.21 -11.49 -3.70
C ALA A 76 -14.74 -11.05 -3.78
N SER A 77 -14.47 -9.75 -3.63
CA SER A 77 -13.12 -9.19 -3.64
C SER A 77 -13.09 -7.84 -2.94
N SER A 78 -11.93 -7.45 -2.40
CA SER A 78 -11.72 -6.14 -1.79
C SER A 78 -11.54 -5.00 -2.81
N ARG A 79 -12.13 -5.13 -4.01
CA ARG A 79 -11.98 -4.19 -5.12
C ARG A 79 -13.16 -3.24 -5.18
N VAL A 80 -12.93 -2.01 -5.65
CA VAL A 80 -14.02 -1.05 -5.94
C VAL A 80 -14.49 -1.21 -7.38
N PHE A 81 -13.56 -1.27 -8.33
CA PHE A 81 -13.80 -1.48 -9.74
C PHE A 81 -13.68 -2.96 -10.11
N LEU A 82 -14.71 -3.47 -10.80
CA LEU A 82 -14.85 -4.88 -11.18
C LEU A 82 -14.80 -5.80 -9.95
N PRO A 83 -15.80 -5.69 -9.03
CA PRO A 83 -15.80 -6.38 -7.73
C PRO A 83 -15.81 -7.90 -7.80
N ASP A 84 -16.14 -8.49 -8.96
CA ASP A 84 -16.11 -9.94 -9.17
C ASP A 84 -14.74 -10.46 -9.66
N LYS A 85 -13.74 -9.58 -9.82
CA LYS A 85 -12.41 -9.96 -10.32
C LYS A 85 -11.46 -10.27 -9.18
N ILE A 86 -10.62 -11.27 -9.42
CA ILE A 86 -9.62 -11.75 -8.45
C ILE A 86 -8.26 -11.17 -8.84
N PRO A 87 -7.45 -10.71 -7.86
CA PRO A 87 -6.07 -10.32 -8.10
C PRO A 87 -5.28 -11.39 -8.85
N THR A 88 -4.49 -10.97 -9.85
CA THR A 88 -3.56 -11.83 -10.60
C THR A 88 -2.10 -11.43 -10.41
N HIS A 89 -1.87 -10.22 -9.91
CA HIS A 89 -0.56 -9.62 -9.73
C HIS A 89 -0.45 -8.91 -8.38
N LYS A 90 0.79 -8.68 -7.96
CA LYS A 90 1.14 -7.96 -6.73
C LYS A 90 2.29 -6.98 -6.94
N ILE A 91 2.43 -6.04 -6.01
CA ILE A 91 3.60 -5.17 -5.93
C ILE A 91 4.60 -5.76 -4.93
N LYS A 92 5.81 -6.04 -5.41
CA LYS A 92 6.93 -6.46 -4.57
C LYS A 92 7.82 -5.27 -4.23
N CYS A 93 8.23 -5.22 -2.98
CA CYS A 93 9.30 -4.34 -2.53
C CYS A 93 10.64 -5.07 -2.64
N ILE A 94 11.61 -4.43 -3.30
CA ILE A 94 12.97 -4.93 -3.43
C ILE A 94 13.96 -3.88 -2.93
N THR A 95 15.03 -4.31 -2.28
CA THR A 95 16.07 -3.38 -1.80
C THR A 95 16.87 -2.83 -2.99
N LYS A 96 17.19 -1.53 -2.97
CA LYS A 96 17.94 -0.89 -4.07
C LYS A 96 19.34 -1.46 -4.26
N ASP A 97 20.00 -1.84 -3.16
CA ASP A 97 21.41 -2.24 -3.14
C ASP A 97 21.61 -3.76 -3.01
N GLN A 98 20.56 -4.57 -3.25
CA GLN A 98 20.58 -6.03 -3.11
C GLN A 98 21.10 -6.49 -1.73
N GLY A 99 20.19 -6.58 -0.77
CA GLY A 99 20.51 -7.05 0.58
C GLY A 99 19.38 -6.82 1.56
N THR A 100 19.73 -6.76 2.84
CA THR A 100 18.78 -6.50 3.92
C THR A 100 18.51 -5.01 4.11
N ILE A 101 17.33 -4.68 4.65
CA ILE A 101 16.94 -3.32 5.03
C ILE A 101 16.57 -3.28 6.51
N LEU A 102 16.75 -2.14 7.17
CA LEU A 102 16.41 -1.96 8.57
C LEU A 102 14.88 -1.93 8.75
N ASP A 103 14.33 -2.86 9.54
CA ASP A 103 13.00 -2.73 10.11
C ASP A 103 13.01 -1.66 11.21
N LEU A 104 12.22 -0.61 11.03
CA LEU A 104 12.12 0.53 11.92
C LEU A 104 11.40 0.19 13.23
N ILE A 105 10.61 -0.89 13.27
CA ILE A 105 9.92 -1.33 14.49
C ILE A 105 10.92 -2.02 15.42
N THR A 106 11.60 -3.06 14.92
CA THR A 106 12.48 -3.90 15.76
C THR A 106 13.93 -3.44 15.80
N GLY A 107 14.36 -2.62 14.84
CA GLY A 107 15.77 -2.25 14.67
C GLY A 107 16.63 -3.36 14.06
N VAL A 108 16.02 -4.45 13.56
CA VAL A 108 16.72 -5.59 12.96
C VAL A 108 16.78 -5.44 11.45
N SER A 109 17.88 -5.90 10.84
CA SER A 109 17.99 -5.97 9.38
C SER A 109 17.24 -7.19 8.85
N ILE A 110 16.34 -6.98 7.90
CA ILE A 110 15.43 -7.98 7.34
C ILE A 110 15.59 -8.10 5.84
N ASP A 111 15.29 -9.29 5.31
CA ASP A 111 15.17 -9.55 3.88
C ASP A 111 13.71 -9.36 3.43
N LEU A 112 13.50 -8.79 2.25
CA LEU A 112 12.16 -8.45 1.74
C LEU A 112 11.50 -9.58 0.94
N SER A 113 12.18 -10.70 0.66
CA SER A 113 11.71 -11.72 -0.30
C SER A 113 10.38 -12.37 0.10
N ASN A 114 10.15 -12.50 1.41
CA ASN A 114 8.98 -13.17 1.98
C ASN A 114 7.97 -12.18 2.58
N LEU A 115 8.13 -10.89 2.28
CA LEU A 115 7.23 -9.85 2.75
C LEU A 115 6.32 -9.39 1.62
N THR A 116 5.05 -9.18 1.97
CA THR A 116 4.02 -8.61 1.11
C THR A 116 3.93 -7.11 1.38
N PHE A 117 3.78 -6.33 0.31
CA PHE A 117 3.52 -4.91 0.40
C PHE A 117 2.09 -4.69 0.91
N HIS A 118 1.93 -4.00 2.05
CA HIS A 118 0.62 -3.66 2.56
C HIS A 118 0.23 -2.24 2.18
N SER A 119 0.97 -1.24 2.68
CA SER A 119 0.61 0.18 2.48
C SER A 119 1.78 1.13 2.68
N PHE A 120 1.61 2.38 2.27
CA PHE A 120 2.47 3.48 2.65
C PHE A 120 1.97 4.09 3.97
N VAL A 121 2.90 4.36 4.88
CA VAL A 121 2.61 4.89 6.22
C VAL A 121 3.56 6.04 6.57
N ASN A 122 3.12 6.89 7.49
CA ASN A 122 4.04 7.70 8.27
C ASN A 122 4.57 6.85 9.42
N PHE A 123 5.88 6.91 9.65
CA PHE A 123 6.52 6.34 10.82
C PHE A 123 7.23 7.44 11.60
N GLU A 124 6.80 7.66 12.84
CA GLU A 124 7.35 8.65 13.76
C GLU A 124 7.28 8.13 15.20
N ASN A 125 8.32 8.37 16.00
CA ASN A 125 8.36 8.02 17.42
C ASN A 125 8.03 6.53 17.72
N GLY A 126 8.48 5.63 16.84
CA GLY A 126 8.29 4.18 16.99
C GLY A 126 6.88 3.68 16.66
N LYS A 127 6.03 4.52 16.06
CA LYS A 127 4.67 4.16 15.68
C LYS A 127 4.43 4.52 14.21
N TRP A 128 3.65 3.68 13.53
CA TRP A 128 3.15 3.99 12.21
C TRP A 128 1.72 4.54 12.25
N SER A 129 1.34 5.33 11.24
CA SER A 129 -0.01 5.85 11.06
C SER A 129 -0.32 6.20 9.60
N TYR A 130 -1.60 6.33 9.26
CA TYR A 130 -2.08 6.82 7.96
C TYR A 130 -2.19 8.35 7.91
N THR A 131 -1.13 9.04 8.33
CA THR A 131 -1.07 10.51 8.30
C THR A 131 0.02 10.98 7.35
N SER A 132 -0.19 12.13 6.71
CA SER A 132 0.86 12.75 5.87
C SER A 132 1.87 13.47 6.77
N PRO A 133 3.18 13.45 6.46
CA PRO A 133 3.80 12.83 5.29
C PRO A 133 4.06 11.33 5.47
N LEU A 134 3.65 10.54 4.48
CA LEU A 134 4.01 9.14 4.33
C LEU A 134 5.51 9.06 3.99
N ASN A 135 6.27 8.36 4.83
CA ASN A 135 7.72 8.31 4.77
C ASN A 135 8.28 6.86 4.83
N ALA A 136 7.41 5.87 5.01
CA ALA A 136 7.76 4.47 5.18
C ALA A 136 6.75 3.54 4.49
N ILE A 137 7.14 2.27 4.39
CA ILE A 137 6.35 1.18 3.83
C ILE A 137 6.02 0.20 4.94
N LEU A 138 4.74 -0.12 5.08
CA LEU A 138 4.25 -1.20 5.91
C LEU A 138 4.28 -2.50 5.10
N LEU A 139 4.92 -3.52 5.67
CA LEU A 139 5.11 -4.83 5.06
C LEU A 139 4.63 -5.91 6.02
N GLU A 140 4.11 -7.00 5.48
CA GLU A 140 3.54 -8.08 6.27
C GLU A 140 4.04 -9.45 5.79
N ASN A 141 4.09 -10.41 6.71
CA ASN A 141 4.22 -11.82 6.38
C ASN A 141 2.99 -12.55 6.93
N ASP A 142 2.07 -12.91 6.05
CA ASP A 142 0.80 -13.55 6.40
C ASP A 142 0.97 -14.88 7.14
N MET A 143 2.07 -15.60 6.88
CA MET A 143 2.33 -16.89 7.54
C MET A 143 2.69 -16.72 9.01
N ASP A 144 3.52 -15.71 9.30
CA ASP A 144 4.11 -15.52 10.63
C ASP A 144 3.47 -14.36 11.40
N LYS A 145 2.49 -13.66 10.81
CA LYS A 145 1.86 -12.43 11.34
C LYS A 145 2.88 -11.37 11.75
N ILE A 146 3.98 -11.30 10.99
CA ILE A 146 5.04 -10.32 11.21
C ILE A 146 4.65 -9.05 10.48
N ILE A 147 4.75 -7.92 11.18
CA ILE A 147 4.63 -6.58 10.62
C ILE A 147 6.02 -5.94 10.66
N CYS A 148 6.45 -5.39 9.53
CA CYS A 148 7.70 -4.65 9.41
C CYS A 148 7.44 -3.27 8.80
N VAL A 149 8.24 -2.28 9.20
CA VAL A 149 8.19 -0.95 8.58
C VAL A 149 9.57 -0.57 8.08
N VAL A 150 9.67 -0.18 6.81
CA VAL A 150 10.97 0.16 6.19
C VAL A 150 10.93 1.54 5.53
N LYS A 151 12.07 2.23 5.46
CA LYS A 151 12.15 3.53 4.76
C LYS A 151 11.95 3.35 3.25
N MET A 152 11.09 4.19 2.66
CA MET A 152 10.80 4.16 1.22
C MET A 152 12.03 4.44 0.35
N ASP A 153 12.95 5.29 0.81
CA ASP A 153 14.08 5.75 0.00
C ASP A 153 15.04 4.63 -0.43
N ASN A 154 15.01 3.48 0.25
CA ASN A 154 15.90 2.35 -0.01
C ASN A 154 15.20 1.19 -0.74
N VAL A 155 13.96 1.42 -1.19
CA VAL A 155 13.12 0.40 -1.83
C VAL A 155 12.82 0.78 -3.28
N ASN A 156 12.86 -0.22 -4.15
CA ASN A 156 12.30 -0.19 -5.50
C ASN A 156 11.05 -1.08 -5.55
N PHE A 157 10.15 -0.79 -6.48
CA PHE A 157 8.91 -1.54 -6.68
C PHE A 157 8.93 -2.34 -7.99
N GLU A 158 8.42 -3.57 -7.93
CA GLU A 158 8.26 -4.45 -9.09
C GLU A 158 6.86 -5.09 -9.12
N LYS A 159 6.31 -5.27 -10.32
CA LYS A 159 5.06 -6.00 -10.52
C LYS A 159 5.40 -7.48 -10.69
N SER A 160 4.80 -8.34 -9.89
CA SER A 160 4.96 -9.79 -9.97
C SER A 160 3.61 -10.45 -10.16
N LYS A 161 3.56 -11.54 -10.92
CA LYS A 161 2.43 -12.47 -10.86
C LYS A 161 2.46 -13.22 -9.52
N PHE A 162 1.30 -13.67 -9.03
CA PHE A 162 1.22 -14.63 -7.94
C PHE A 162 1.84 -15.98 -8.32
#